data_AF-A0A356IUK0-F1
#
_entry.id   AF-A0A356IUK0-F1
#
_cell.length_a   1.000
_cell.length_b   1.000
_cell.length_c   1.000
_cell.angle_alpha   90.00
_cell.angle_beta   90.00
_cell.angle_gamma   90.00
#
_symmetry.space_group_name_H-M   'P 1'
#
loop_
_entity.id
_entity.type
_entity.pdbx_description
1 polymer ?
#
loop_
_entity_poly.entity_id
_entity_poly.type
_entity_poly.pdbx_seq_one_letter_code
_entity_poly.pdbx_strand_id
1 'polypeptide(L)'
;HGVEEVEHKAVAYDVYQTAAGGGYLSRVSALVVTMLMIHLVVGPVFVNMLRLDGAMRQPGVLMRGLNRLYGRRGILTRMLPEFLAWFRPGFHPWDTGMPEKVAAWLEEYGDHGDPMRASAAVYGSSPMSEAA
;
A
#
# COMPACT_ATOMS: atom_id res chain seq x y z
N HIS A 1 9.66 -8.62 -1.74
CA HIS A 1 8.89 -7.70 -0.88
C HIS A 1 7.46 -7.48 -1.36
N GLY A 2 7.18 -6.78 -2.47
CA GLY A 2 5.77 -6.55 -2.87
C GLY A 2 4.91 -7.80 -3.08
N VAL A 3 5.50 -8.88 -3.60
CA VAL A 3 4.83 -10.19 -3.74
C VAL A 3 4.59 -10.85 -2.37
N GLU A 4 5.62 -10.90 -1.53
CA GLU A 4 5.53 -11.40 -0.15
C GLU A 4 4.43 -10.71 0.67
N GLU A 5 4.28 -9.39 0.56
CA GLU A 5 3.21 -8.66 1.25
C GLU A 5 1.81 -9.08 0.77
N VAL A 6 1.68 -9.48 -0.50
CA VAL A 6 0.42 -9.99 -1.06
C VAL A 6 0.14 -11.41 -0.60
N GLU A 7 1.16 -12.28 -0.54
CA GLU A 7 1.03 -13.64 0.01
C GLU A 7 0.61 -13.61 1.48
N HIS A 8 1.14 -12.67 2.24
CA HIS A 8 0.87 -12.54 3.68
C HIS A 8 -0.32 -11.63 4.04
N LYS A 9 -1.03 -11.05 3.06
CA LYS A 9 -2.02 -9.98 3.31
C LYS A 9 -3.16 -10.35 4.26
N ALA A 10 -3.47 -11.63 4.41
CA ALA A 10 -4.51 -12.10 5.33
C ALA A 10 -3.98 -12.72 6.62
N VAL A 11 -2.69 -13.03 6.74
CA VAL A 11 -2.13 -13.78 7.88
C VAL A 11 -2.45 -13.09 9.21
N ALA A 12 -2.22 -11.78 9.29
CA ALA A 12 -2.52 -11.02 10.50
C ALA A 12 -4.03 -10.96 10.81
N TYR A 13 -4.87 -10.91 9.78
CA TYR A 13 -6.32 -10.92 9.92
C TYR A 13 -6.82 -12.27 10.44
N ASP A 14 -6.30 -13.36 9.91
CA ASP A 14 -6.70 -14.72 10.27
C ASP A 14 -6.29 -15.04 11.71
N VAL A 15 -5.07 -14.66 12.12
CA VAL A 15 -4.63 -14.78 13.53
C VAL A 15 -5.51 -13.96 14.46
N TYR A 16 -5.87 -12.73 14.06
CA TYR A 16 -6.76 -11.87 14.84
C TYR A 16 -8.15 -12.50 15.02
N GLN A 17 -8.73 -13.08 13.97
CA GLN A 17 -10.05 -13.70 14.03
C GLN A 17 -10.04 -15.02 14.80
N THR A 18 -9.05 -15.88 14.55
CA THR A 18 -9.04 -17.26 15.06
C THR A 18 -8.42 -17.39 16.45
N ALA A 19 -7.33 -16.68 16.73
CA ALA A 19 -6.59 -16.81 17.99
C ALA A 19 -7.00 -15.76 19.04
N ALA A 20 -7.30 -14.53 18.61
CA ALA A 20 -7.63 -13.43 19.52
C ALA A 20 -9.14 -13.22 19.72
N GLY A 21 -10.00 -13.94 18.99
CA GLY A 21 -11.45 -13.74 19.04
C GLY A 21 -11.88 -12.34 18.56
N GLY A 22 -11.20 -11.84 17.53
CA GLY A 22 -11.37 -10.52 16.98
C GLY A 22 -12.82 -10.14 16.63
N GLY A 23 -13.14 -8.86 16.76
CA GLY A 23 -14.48 -8.32 16.53
C GLY A 23 -14.47 -7.17 15.52
N TYR A 24 -15.56 -7.02 14.77
CA TYR A 24 -15.70 -5.97 13.75
C TYR A 24 -15.41 -4.55 14.30
N LEU A 25 -15.96 -4.21 15.48
CA LEU A 25 -15.78 -2.88 16.07
C LEU A 25 -14.31 -2.61 16.42
N SER A 26 -13.64 -3.57 17.06
CA SER A 26 -12.22 -3.46 17.42
C SER A 26 -11.34 -3.35 16.18
N ARG A 27 -11.63 -4.10 15.12
CA ARG A 27 -10.92 -4.01 13.84
C ARG A 27 -11.05 -2.62 13.19
N VAL A 28 -12.27 -2.09 13.15
CA VAL A 28 -12.55 -0.78 12.53
C VAL A 28 -11.96 0.35 13.37
N SER A 29 -12.16 0.32 14.69
CA SER A 29 -11.63 1.35 15.59
C SER A 29 -10.10 1.38 15.59
N ALA A 30 -9.44 0.21 15.57
CA ALA A 30 -7.99 0.12 15.46
C ALA A 30 -7.47 0.82 14.20
N LEU A 31 -8.08 0.59 13.03
CA LEU A 31 -7.65 1.27 11.80
C LEU A 31 -7.85 2.79 11.90
N VAL A 32 -8.99 3.25 12.42
CA VAL A 32 -9.27 4.70 12.58
C VAL A 32 -8.27 5.37 13.51
N VAL A 33 -8.01 4.75 14.68
CA VAL A 33 -7.04 5.27 15.65
C VAL A 33 -5.63 5.27 15.06
N THR A 34 -5.21 4.18 14.43
CA THR A 34 -3.90 4.10 13.77
C THR A 34 -3.77 5.13 12.66
N MET A 35 -4.81 5.35 11.85
CA MET A 35 -4.80 6.36 10.80
C MET A 35 -4.66 7.77 11.38
N LEU A 36 -5.36 8.08 12.47
CA LEU A 36 -5.19 9.35 13.17
C LEU A 36 -3.76 9.52 13.69
N MET A 37 -3.20 8.49 14.32
CA MET A 37 -1.82 8.50 14.83
C MET A 37 -0.81 8.73 13.72
N ILE A 38 -0.96 8.05 12.57
CA ILE A 38 -0.09 8.26 11.40
C ILE A 38 -0.14 9.72 10.97
N HIS A 39 -1.33 10.34 10.87
CA HIS A 39 -1.43 11.75 10.46
C HIS A 39 -0.82 12.70 11.48
N LEU A 40 -0.99 12.44 12.78
CA LEU A 40 -0.43 13.25 13.85
C LEU A 40 1.10 13.18 13.89
N VAL A 41 1.70 12.05 13.52
CA VAL A 41 3.16 11.87 13.52
C VAL A 41 3.77 12.31 12.18
N VAL A 42 3.25 11.81 11.07
CA VAL A 42 3.82 12.03 9.73
C VAL A 42 3.48 13.42 9.19
N GLY A 43 2.31 13.97 9.50
CA GLY A 43 1.87 15.28 9.01
C GLY A 43 2.85 16.41 9.35
N PRO A 44 3.25 16.59 10.63
CA PRO A 44 4.22 17.59 11.02
C PRO A 44 5.59 17.41 10.35
N VAL A 45 6.07 16.16 10.26
CA VAL A 45 7.34 15.84 9.58
C VAL A 45 7.27 16.23 8.11
N PHE A 46 6.20 15.85 7.41
CA PHE A 46 5.99 16.17 6.01
C PHE A 46 5.92 17.70 5.77
N VAL A 47 5.18 18.42 6.62
CA VAL A 47 5.12 19.90 6.54
C VAL A 47 6.49 20.52 6.80
N ASN A 48 7.28 19.98 7.74
CA ASN A 48 8.63 20.46 8.01
C ASN A 48 9.55 20.26 6.80
N MET A 49 9.49 19.10 6.14
CA MET A 49 10.24 18.85 4.91
C MET A 49 9.87 19.85 3.81
N LEU A 50 8.57 20.07 3.57
CA LEU A 50 8.11 21.07 2.59
C LEU A 50 8.57 22.51 2.90
N ARG A 51 8.73 22.84 4.19
CA ARG A 51 9.27 24.14 4.62
C ARG A 51 10.77 24.24 4.33
N LEU A 52 11.54 23.21 4.67
CA LEU A 52 12.99 23.16 4.43
C LEU A 52 13.31 23.22 2.93
N ASP A 53 12.50 22.57 2.10
CA ASP A 53 12.63 22.60 0.64
C ASP A 53 12.12 23.91 0.00
N GLY A 54 11.57 24.83 0.80
CA GLY A 54 10.96 26.08 0.31
C GLY A 54 9.68 25.90 -0.52
N ALA A 55 9.19 24.66 -0.66
CA ALA A 55 8.01 24.30 -1.45
C ALA A 55 6.74 24.96 -0.92
N MET A 56 6.67 25.29 0.38
CA MET A 56 5.55 26.04 0.97
C MET A 56 5.31 27.42 0.33
N ARG A 57 6.33 28.00 -0.33
CA ARG A 57 6.21 29.28 -1.04
C ARG A 57 5.89 29.11 -2.53
N GLN A 58 5.70 27.88 -3.00
CA GLN A 58 5.50 27.54 -4.41
C GLN A 58 4.11 26.90 -4.61
N PRO A 59 3.03 27.70 -4.71
CA PRO A 59 1.66 27.18 -4.78
C PRO A 59 1.44 26.23 -5.97
N GLY A 60 2.10 26.47 -7.10
CA GLY A 60 2.02 25.56 -8.26
C GLY A 60 2.59 24.16 -7.98
N VAL A 61 3.67 24.06 -7.19
CA VAL A 61 4.23 22.76 -6.77
C VAL A 61 3.29 22.05 -5.83
N LEU A 62 2.75 22.75 -4.83
CA LEU A 62 1.78 22.20 -3.89
C LEU A 62 0.53 21.68 -4.61
N MET A 63 -0.04 22.46 -5.53
CA MET A 63 -1.24 22.05 -6.28
C MET A 63 -0.97 20.82 -7.17
N ARG A 64 0.19 20.76 -7.83
CA ARG A 64 0.58 19.56 -8.60
C ARG A 64 0.76 18.34 -7.69
N GLY A 65 1.40 18.51 -6.54
CA GLY A 65 1.57 17.44 -5.54
C GLY A 65 0.23 16.93 -5.00
N LEU A 66 -0.65 17.85 -4.60
CA LEU A 66 -2.00 17.52 -4.14
C LEU A 66 -2.81 16.81 -5.22
N ASN A 67 -2.76 17.29 -6.47
CA ASN A 67 -3.43 16.62 -7.58
C ASN A 67 -2.84 15.22 -7.86
N ARG A 68 -1.52 15.03 -7.71
CA ARG A 68 -0.86 13.73 -7.86
C ARG A 68 -1.26 12.74 -6.76
N LEU A 69 -1.56 13.24 -5.57
CA LEU A 69 -1.91 12.41 -4.41
C LEU A 69 -3.43 12.14 -4.32
N TYR A 70 -4.24 13.20 -4.41
CA TYR A 70 -5.70 13.20 -4.19
C TYR A 70 -6.54 13.48 -5.44
N GLY A 71 -5.93 13.81 -6.58
CA GLY A 71 -6.68 14.09 -7.81
C GLY A 71 -7.43 12.87 -8.33
N ARG A 72 -8.15 13.01 -9.44
CA ARG A 72 -8.97 11.93 -10.04
C ARG A 72 -8.17 10.66 -10.37
N ARG A 73 -6.88 10.80 -10.67
CA ARG A 73 -5.93 9.68 -10.88
C ARG A 73 -4.84 9.66 -9.81
N GLY A 74 -5.13 10.23 -8.65
CA GLY A 74 -4.24 10.33 -7.52
C GLY A 74 -3.92 8.95 -6.94
N ILE A 75 -2.78 8.86 -6.25
CA ILE A 75 -2.34 7.62 -5.61
C ILE A 75 -3.37 7.17 -4.56
N LEU A 76 -3.76 8.06 -3.65
CA LEU A 76 -4.70 7.73 -2.57
C LEU A 76 -6.11 7.52 -3.11
N THR A 77 -6.52 8.28 -4.13
CA THR A 77 -7.83 8.12 -4.78
C THR A 77 -8.00 6.72 -5.37
N ARG A 78 -6.94 6.15 -5.93
CA ARG A 78 -6.96 4.78 -6.47
C ARG A 78 -6.99 3.70 -5.39
N MET A 79 -6.41 3.97 -4.22
CA MET A 79 -6.41 3.05 -3.08
C MET A 79 -7.71 3.13 -2.26
N LEU A 80 -8.49 4.20 -2.42
CA LEU A 80 -9.68 4.47 -1.62
C LEU A 80 -10.71 3.31 -1.63
N PRO A 81 -11.01 2.63 -2.75
CA PRO A 81 -11.97 1.51 -2.74
C PRO A 81 -11.53 0.37 -1.82
N GLU A 82 -10.25 -0.01 -1.87
CA GLU A 82 -9.68 -1.08 -1.03
C GLU A 82 -9.64 -0.65 0.44
N PHE A 83 -9.29 0.61 0.71
CA PHE A 83 -9.35 1.18 2.06
C PHE A 83 -10.77 1.13 2.63
N LEU A 84 -11.78 1.51 1.85
CA LEU A 84 -13.18 1.49 2.28
C LEU A 84 -13.70 0.05 2.49
N ALA A 85 -13.17 -0.93 1.77
CA ALA A 85 -13.55 -2.33 1.92
C ALA A 85 -13.30 -2.85 3.36
N TRP A 86 -12.28 -2.34 4.05
CA TRP A 86 -11.98 -2.70 5.46
C TRP A 86 -13.17 -2.46 6.42
N PHE A 87 -13.98 -1.43 6.13
CA PHE A 87 -15.13 -1.05 6.93
C PHE A 87 -16.38 -1.90 6.64
N ARG A 88 -16.33 -2.82 5.66
CA ARG A 88 -17.47 -3.69 5.35
C ARG A 88 -17.60 -4.79 6.42
N PRO A 89 -18.81 -5.04 6.97
CA PRO A 89 -19.08 -6.22 7.78
C PRO A 89 -18.78 -7.50 6.97
N GLY A 90 -18.06 -8.46 7.57
CA GLY A 90 -17.65 -9.69 6.88
C GLY A 90 -16.49 -9.53 5.89
N PHE A 91 -15.83 -8.36 5.81
CA PHE A 91 -14.62 -8.19 5.01
C PHE A 91 -13.52 -9.19 5.38
N HIS A 92 -12.91 -9.80 4.35
CA HIS A 92 -11.68 -10.58 4.40
C HIS A 92 -10.63 -9.95 3.46
N PRO A 93 -9.33 -9.89 3.83
CA PRO A 93 -8.29 -9.37 2.94
C PRO A 93 -8.17 -10.11 1.59
N TRP A 94 -8.62 -11.36 1.53
CA TRP A 94 -8.67 -12.15 0.29
C TRP A 94 -9.86 -11.81 -0.63
N ASP A 95 -10.84 -11.02 -0.19
CA ASP A 95 -11.99 -10.61 -1.02
C ASP A 95 -11.56 -9.83 -2.28
N THR A 96 -10.39 -9.18 -2.25
CA THR A 96 -9.83 -8.42 -3.38
C THR A 96 -9.02 -9.29 -4.35
N GLY A 97 -8.85 -10.59 -4.06
CA GLY A 97 -8.06 -11.51 -4.89
C GLY A 97 -6.58 -11.18 -4.92
N MET A 98 -5.83 -11.91 -5.75
CA MET A 98 -4.40 -11.67 -5.98
C MET A 98 -4.24 -10.90 -7.30
N PRO A 99 -3.37 -9.88 -7.37
CA PRO A 99 -3.06 -9.23 -8.64
C PRO A 99 -2.46 -10.21 -9.64
N GLU A 100 -2.87 -10.12 -10.91
CA GLU A 100 -2.40 -11.00 -12.00
C GLU A 100 -0.88 -11.07 -12.10
N LYS A 101 -0.20 -9.93 -11.96
CA LYS A 101 1.27 -9.87 -11.97
C LYS A 101 1.92 -10.60 -10.80
N VAL A 102 1.26 -10.66 -9.65
CA VAL A 102 1.77 -11.43 -8.51
C VAL A 102 1.60 -12.92 -8.79
N ALA A 103 0.48 -13.33 -9.38
CA ALA A 103 0.27 -14.71 -9.81
C ALA A 103 1.35 -15.17 -10.80
N ALA A 104 1.58 -14.39 -11.86
CA ALA A 104 2.60 -14.68 -12.87
C ALA A 104 4.02 -14.71 -12.26
N TRP A 105 4.29 -13.85 -11.28
CA TRP A 105 5.59 -13.84 -10.60
C TRP A 105 5.80 -15.11 -9.77
N LEU A 106 4.76 -15.58 -9.07
CA LEU A 106 4.84 -16.81 -8.28
C LEU A 106 5.00 -18.06 -9.15
N GLU A 107 4.38 -18.08 -10.34
CA GLU A 107 4.56 -19.15 -11.32
C GLU A 107 6.01 -19.23 -11.80
N GLU A 108 6.57 -18.12 -12.29
CA GLU A 108 7.98 -18.06 -12.73
C GLU A 108 8.94 -18.37 -11.58
N TYR A 109 8.67 -17.85 -10.38
CA TYR A 109 9.46 -18.17 -9.20
C TYR A 109 9.40 -19.66 -8.83
N GLY A 110 8.24 -20.32 -9.01
CA GLY A 110 8.07 -21.74 -8.73
C GLY A 110 8.92 -22.65 -9.63
N ASP A 111 9.20 -22.23 -10.86
CA ASP A 111 9.95 -23.02 -11.83
C ASP A 111 11.46 -23.10 -11.52
N HIS A 112 12.02 -22.04 -10.92
CA HIS A 112 13.47 -21.95 -10.75
C HIS A 112 13.96 -21.38 -9.41
N GLY A 113 13.08 -20.87 -8.55
CA GLY A 113 13.40 -20.40 -7.20
C GLY A 113 14.27 -19.14 -7.12
N ASP A 114 14.34 -18.35 -8.21
CA ASP A 114 15.17 -17.13 -8.28
C ASP A 114 14.27 -15.89 -8.32
N PRO A 115 14.22 -15.09 -7.24
CA PRO A 115 13.30 -13.95 -7.18
C PRO A 115 13.71 -12.81 -8.13
N MET A 116 14.99 -12.68 -8.49
CA MET A 116 15.44 -11.63 -9.42
C MET A 116 15.03 -11.95 -10.84
N ARG A 117 15.20 -13.21 -11.25
CA ARG A 117 14.77 -13.68 -12.57
C ARG A 117 13.25 -13.60 -12.73
N ALA A 118 12.49 -14.02 -11.73
CA ALA A 118 11.03 -13.90 -11.74
C ALA A 118 10.57 -12.44 -11.84
N SER A 119 11.26 -11.53 -11.13
CA SER A 119 10.98 -10.10 -11.21
C SER A 119 11.28 -9.53 -12.59
N ALA A 120 12.41 -9.92 -13.20
CA ALA A 120 12.79 -9.47 -14.53
C ALA A 120 11.81 -9.96 -15.61
N ALA A 121 11.31 -11.19 -15.51
CA ALA A 121 10.35 -11.74 -16.45
C ALA A 121 9.00 -11.00 -16.40
N VAL A 122 8.49 -10.68 -15.21
CA VAL A 122 7.15 -10.12 -15.03
C VAL A 122 7.11 -8.59 -15.06
N TYR A 123 8.13 -7.94 -14.49
CA TYR A 123 8.19 -6.48 -14.34
C TYR A 123 9.20 -5.82 -15.28
N GLY A 124 10.00 -6.61 -16.01
CA GLY A 124 11.13 -6.13 -16.81
C GLY A 124 12.38 -5.86 -15.97
N SER A 125 13.54 -5.73 -16.62
CA SER A 125 14.73 -5.19 -15.97
C SER A 125 14.47 -3.73 -15.61
N SER A 126 14.63 -3.38 -14.33
CA SER A 126 14.44 -2.02 -13.85
C SER A 126 15.27 -1.01 -14.68
N PRO A 127 14.73 0.16 -15.07
CA PRO A 127 15.52 1.23 -15.67
C PRO A 127 16.64 1.75 -14.75
N MET A 128 16.71 1.31 -13.49
CA MET A 128 17.84 1.63 -12.61
C MET A 128 19.16 0.94 -13.00
N SER A 129 19.18 0.00 -13.95
CA SER A 129 20.47 -0.51 -14.48
C SER A 129 21.07 0.38 -15.58
N GLU A 130 20.34 1.37 -16.09
CA GLU A 130 20.86 2.33 -17.08
C GLU A 130 21.42 3.62 -16.42
N ALA A 131 21.21 3.77 -15.11
CA ALA A 131 21.58 4.97 -14.35
C ALA A 131 22.69 4.74 -13.31
N ALA A 132 23.35 3.58 -13.33
CA ALA A 132 24.53 3.26 -12.54
C ALA A 132 25.75 3.06 -13.45
#